data_AF-X1PQ69-F1
#
_entry.id   AF-X1PQ69-F1
#
_cell.length_a   1.000
_cell.length_b   1.000
_cell.length_c   1.000
_cell.angle_alpha   90.00
_cell.angle_beta   90.00
_cell.angle_gamma   90.00
#
_symmetry.space_group_name_H-M   'P 1'
#
loop_
_entity.id
_entity.type
_entity.pdbx_description
1 polymer ?
#
loop_
_entity_poly.entity_id
_entity_poly.type
_entity_poly.pdbx_seq_one_letter_code
_entity_poly.pdbx_strand_id
1 'polypeptide(L)'
;ISDELKQAGYSVIKVKTKKVTRQPAPPFITSTLQQEAWRKLHFSAKQTMATAQQLYEGLPIGDEGRVGLITYMRTDSTRVARSAIVEAREVISNKYGSQFIPPHARFFIGRVKGAQEAHEAIRPTKIRREPSLIKSHLTAAQFRLYELIWKRMVASQMSAALFDNTTVDIKARCSASRTEYLFRTSCSVNTFPGFIILYTEGKDEVEREEGKSSLLPQLEGLFQIILVEPDAD
;
A
#
# COMPACT_ATOMS: atom_id res chain seq x y z
N ILE A 1 -23.92 29.06 -15.32
CA ILE A 1 -23.59 27.70 -14.84
C ILE A 1 -24.43 27.28 -13.62
N SER A 2 -24.27 27.83 -12.41
CA SER A 2 -25.04 27.33 -11.24
C SER A 2 -26.57 27.36 -11.44
N ASP A 3 -27.12 28.51 -11.85
CA ASP A 3 -28.56 28.65 -12.12
C ASP A 3 -29.04 27.81 -13.31
N GLU A 4 -28.15 27.54 -14.27
CA GLU A 4 -28.44 26.67 -15.41
C GLU A 4 -28.55 25.20 -14.98
N LEU A 5 -27.68 24.76 -14.06
CA LEU A 5 -27.67 23.40 -13.53
C LEU A 5 -28.90 23.12 -12.66
N LYS A 6 -29.42 24.11 -11.93
CA LYS A 6 -30.67 23.97 -11.15
C LYS A 6 -31.88 23.58 -12.00
N GLN A 7 -31.88 23.95 -13.28
CA GLN A 7 -32.96 23.66 -14.22
C GLN A 7 -32.59 22.58 -15.25
N ALA A 8 -31.45 21.91 -15.07
CA ALA A 8 -30.97 20.90 -16.00
C ALA A 8 -31.65 19.53 -15.78
N GLY A 9 -31.92 18.84 -16.89
CA GLY A 9 -32.23 17.41 -16.86
C GLY A 9 -30.92 16.60 -16.81
N TYR A 10 -30.82 15.67 -15.86
CA TYR A 10 -29.64 14.83 -15.68
C TYR A 10 -29.91 13.41 -16.18
N SER A 11 -28.96 12.85 -16.91
CA SER A 11 -29.02 11.46 -17.40
C SER A 11 -27.65 10.81 -17.32
N VAL A 12 -27.59 9.59 -16.80
CA VAL A 12 -26.40 8.75 -16.91
C VAL A 12 -26.27 8.32 -18.37
N ILE A 13 -25.18 8.68 -19.01
CA ILE A 13 -24.93 8.32 -20.42
C ILE A 13 -23.92 7.19 -20.56
N LYS A 14 -23.11 6.93 -19.53
CA LYS A 14 -22.13 5.85 -19.54
C LYS A 14 -21.77 5.43 -18.12
N VAL A 15 -21.78 4.12 -17.91
CA VAL A 15 -21.18 3.48 -16.74
C VAL A 15 -20.10 2.54 -17.25
N LYS A 16 -18.87 2.67 -16.73
CA LYS A 16 -17.76 1.79 -17.09
C LYS A 16 -17.05 1.30 -15.84
N THR A 17 -17.10 -0.01 -15.62
CA THR A 17 -16.34 -0.68 -14.57
C THR A 17 -15.09 -1.31 -15.18
N LYS A 18 -13.93 -1.08 -14.55
CA LYS A 18 -12.66 -1.72 -14.90
C LYS A 18 -12.05 -2.36 -13.67
N LYS A 19 -11.56 -3.60 -13.83
CA LYS A 19 -10.72 -4.25 -12.84
C LYS A 19 -9.34 -3.61 -12.85
N VAL A 20 -8.90 -3.12 -11.69
CA VAL A 20 -7.59 -2.52 -11.47
C VAL A 20 -6.82 -3.38 -10.47
N THR A 21 -5.59 -3.70 -10.81
CA THR A 21 -4.70 -4.48 -9.93
C THR A 21 -3.62 -3.57 -9.36
N ARG A 22 -3.46 -3.55 -8.04
CA ARG A 22 -2.35 -2.86 -7.37
C ARG A 22 -1.33 -3.88 -6.89
N GLN A 23 -0.09 -3.74 -7.36
CA GLN A 23 1.00 -4.62 -6.97
C GLN A 23 1.59 -4.19 -5.62
N PRO A 24 2.08 -5.13 -4.79
CA PRO A 24 2.86 -4.79 -3.62
C PRO A 24 4.18 -4.14 -4.05
N ALA A 25 4.66 -3.24 -3.21
CA ALA A 25 5.95 -2.59 -3.43
C ALA A 25 7.10 -3.53 -3.01
N PRO A 26 8.31 -3.37 -3.59
CA PRO A 26 9.45 -4.24 -3.29
C PRO A 26 9.88 -4.13 -1.82
N PRO A 27 10.61 -5.13 -1.28
CA PRO A 27 11.27 -4.99 0.03
C PRO A 27 12.17 -3.75 0.09
N PHE A 28 12.46 -3.29 1.30
CA PHE A 28 13.17 -2.03 1.48
C PHE A 28 14.60 -2.05 0.96
N ILE A 29 14.98 -0.94 0.34
CA ILE A 29 16.36 -0.48 0.23
C ILE A 29 16.56 0.73 1.16
N THR A 30 17.81 1.21 1.29
CA THR A 30 18.15 2.31 2.20
C THR A 30 17.25 3.53 2.03
N SER A 31 17.08 4.00 0.79
CA SER A 31 16.30 5.20 0.48
C SER A 31 14.81 5.02 0.82
N THR A 32 14.21 3.92 0.39
CA THR A 32 12.79 3.64 0.64
C THR A 32 12.50 3.41 2.14
N LEU A 33 13.43 2.83 2.90
CA LEU A 33 13.27 2.67 4.35
C LEU A 33 13.24 4.03 5.04
N GLN A 34 14.16 4.93 4.68
CA GLN A 34 14.23 6.28 5.25
C GLN A 34 12.97 7.09 4.92
N GLN A 35 12.49 7.03 3.68
CA GLN A 35 11.26 7.70 3.26
C GLN A 35 10.04 7.21 4.05
N GLU A 36 9.84 5.90 4.14
CA GLU A 36 8.67 5.35 4.83
C GLU A 36 8.77 5.48 6.35
N ALA A 37 9.98 5.43 6.93
CA ALA A 37 10.20 5.70 8.35
C ALA A 37 9.91 7.18 8.69
N TRP A 38 10.24 8.12 7.80
CA TRP A 38 9.83 9.51 7.96
C TRP A 38 8.30 9.65 7.86
N ARG A 39 7.68 9.12 6.80
CA ARG A 39 6.23 9.26 6.56
C ARG A 39 5.36 8.61 7.65
N LYS A 40 5.75 7.44 8.15
CA LYS A 40 4.93 6.62 9.05
C LYS A 40 5.35 6.69 10.51
N LEU A 41 6.64 6.91 10.77
CA LEU A 41 7.19 6.89 12.12
C LEU A 41 7.66 8.26 12.60
N HIS A 42 7.74 9.25 11.70
CA HIS A 42 8.34 10.57 11.92
C HIS A 42 9.81 10.50 12.34
N PHE A 43 10.53 9.45 11.91
CA PHE A 43 11.96 9.32 12.17
C PHE A 43 12.76 10.12 11.16
N SER A 44 13.77 10.87 11.63
CA SER A 44 14.77 11.45 10.74
C SER A 44 15.61 10.34 10.06
N ALA A 45 16.29 10.65 8.96
CA ALA A 45 17.20 9.71 8.32
C ALA A 45 18.30 9.23 9.29
N LYS A 46 18.87 10.14 10.10
CA LYS A 46 19.88 9.81 11.12
C LYS A 46 19.33 8.82 12.15
N GLN A 47 18.13 9.07 12.69
CA GLN A 47 17.50 8.19 13.67
C GLN A 47 17.16 6.82 13.07
N THR A 48 16.64 6.80 11.85
CA THR A 48 16.32 5.55 11.12
C THR A 48 17.56 4.70 10.97
N MET A 49 18.68 5.28 10.51
CA MET A 49 19.92 4.54 10.30
C MET A 49 20.58 4.09 11.61
N ALA A 50 20.55 4.92 12.66
CA ALA A 50 21.06 4.53 13.98
C ALA A 50 20.27 3.35 14.57
N THR A 51 18.95 3.36 14.43
CA THR A 51 18.08 2.28 14.92
C THR A 51 18.27 1.01 14.09
N ALA A 52 18.37 1.13 12.76
CA ALA A 52 18.64 0.01 11.87
C ALA A 52 20.01 -0.62 12.14
N GLN A 53 21.04 0.18 12.44
CA GLN A 53 22.36 -0.32 12.84
C GLN A 53 22.26 -1.22 14.09
N GLN A 54 21.52 -0.79 15.11
CA GLN A 54 21.32 -1.61 16.33
C GLN A 54 20.59 -2.92 16.02
N LEU A 55 19.55 -2.88 15.17
CA LEU A 55 18.83 -4.09 14.74
C LEU A 55 19.72 -5.04 13.94
N TYR A 56 20.69 -4.52 13.18
CA TYR A 56 21.64 -5.30 12.40
C TYR A 56 22.74 -5.93 13.27
N GLU A 57 23.42 -5.13 14.11
CA GLU A 57 24.47 -5.59 15.03
C GLU A 57 23.94 -6.56 16.09
N GLY A 58 22.66 -6.42 16.42
CA GLY A 58 21.89 -7.38 17.18
C GLY A 58 21.57 -6.94 18.59
N LEU A 59 20.48 -7.51 19.09
CA LEU A 59 19.86 -7.22 20.38
C LEU A 59 19.68 -8.53 21.15
N PRO A 60 19.63 -8.50 22.49
CA PRO A 60 19.35 -9.68 23.29
C PRO A 60 17.88 -10.11 23.09
N ILE A 61 17.65 -11.32 22.58
CA ILE A 61 16.33 -11.90 22.30
C ILE A 61 16.18 -13.20 23.09
N GLY A 62 15.58 -13.12 24.27
CA GLY A 62 15.31 -14.28 25.13
C GLY A 62 16.50 -15.24 25.23
N ASP A 63 16.24 -16.53 25.01
CA ASP A 63 17.24 -17.59 25.03
C ASP A 63 18.08 -17.68 23.74
N GLU A 64 17.72 -16.95 22.67
CA GLU A 64 18.53 -16.89 21.44
C GLU A 64 19.82 -16.06 21.63
N GLY A 65 19.96 -15.36 22.75
CA GLY A 65 21.09 -14.48 23.02
C GLY A 65 21.08 -13.23 22.13
N ARG A 66 22.26 -12.69 21.83
CA ARG A 66 22.39 -11.47 21.03
C ARG A 66 22.40 -11.81 19.54
N VAL A 67 21.34 -11.41 18.83
CA VAL A 67 21.14 -11.78 17.42
C VAL A 67 20.79 -10.57 16.54
N GLY A 68 21.32 -10.55 15.31
CA GLY A 68 20.92 -9.61 14.27
C GLY A 68 19.49 -9.88 13.81
N LEU A 69 18.63 -8.86 13.88
CA LEU A 69 17.21 -8.94 13.55
C LEU A 69 16.92 -8.60 12.09
N ILE A 70 17.74 -7.76 11.47
CA ILE A 70 17.60 -7.37 10.06
C ILE A 70 18.89 -7.61 9.28
N THR A 71 18.78 -7.71 7.96
CA THR A 71 19.93 -7.70 7.03
C THR A 71 20.57 -6.31 6.96
N TYR A 72 21.73 -6.22 6.29
CA TYR A 72 22.49 -4.97 6.20
C TYR A 72 21.66 -3.83 5.61
N MET A 73 21.55 -2.73 6.35
CA MET A 73 20.64 -1.62 6.08
C MET A 73 21.17 -0.58 5.08
N ARG A 74 22.42 -0.74 4.60
CA ARG A 74 23.01 0.11 3.55
C ARG A 74 23.10 -0.69 2.25
N THR A 75 21.98 -0.73 1.55
CA THR A 75 21.76 -1.48 0.32
C THR A 75 20.92 -0.68 -0.66
N ASP A 76 21.15 -0.88 -1.95
CA ASP A 76 20.35 -0.41 -3.09
C ASP A 76 19.63 -1.58 -3.79
N SER A 77 19.80 -2.81 -3.29
CA SER A 77 19.26 -4.03 -3.86
C SER A 77 17.93 -4.41 -3.23
N THR A 78 16.93 -4.70 -4.07
CA THR A 78 15.63 -5.26 -3.65
C THR A 78 15.61 -6.79 -3.66
N ARG A 79 16.77 -7.43 -3.91
CA ARG A 79 16.90 -8.89 -3.99
C ARG A 79 16.62 -9.53 -2.63
N VAL A 80 15.98 -10.70 -2.64
CA VAL A 80 15.72 -11.50 -1.45
C VAL A 80 16.22 -12.92 -1.70
N ALA A 81 16.89 -13.52 -0.72
CA ALA A 81 17.25 -14.91 -0.71
C ALA A 81 16.03 -15.82 -0.83
N ARG A 82 16.17 -16.91 -1.59
CA ARG A 82 15.08 -17.87 -1.82
C ARG A 82 14.51 -18.45 -0.52
N SER A 83 15.37 -18.71 0.48
CA SER A 83 14.96 -19.21 1.79
C SER A 83 14.00 -18.26 2.51
N ALA A 84 14.27 -16.96 2.47
CA ALA A 84 13.40 -15.94 3.07
C ALA A 84 12.08 -15.77 2.30
N ILE A 85 12.08 -15.95 0.98
CA ILE A 85 10.83 -15.98 0.18
C ILE A 85 9.95 -17.16 0.61
N VAL A 86 10.53 -18.35 0.77
CA VAL A 86 9.80 -19.55 1.23
C VAL A 86 9.22 -19.30 2.62
N GLU A 87 10.04 -18.81 3.57
CA GLU A 87 9.58 -18.52 4.93
C GLU A 87 8.46 -17.47 4.94
N ALA A 88 8.56 -16.42 4.12
CA ALA A 88 7.49 -15.43 4.01
C ALA A 88 6.18 -16.03 3.50
N ARG A 89 6.24 -16.92 2.49
CA ARG A 89 5.06 -17.61 1.96
C ARG A 89 4.40 -18.52 3.00
N GLU A 90 5.19 -19.22 3.82
CA GLU A 90 4.68 -20.03 4.93
C GLU A 90 3.94 -19.15 5.96
N VAL A 91 4.56 -18.06 6.39
CA VAL A 91 3.94 -17.10 7.32
C VAL A 91 2.64 -16.52 6.74
N ILE A 92 2.63 -16.17 5.45
CA ILE A 92 1.42 -15.66 4.79
C ILE A 92 0.33 -16.72 4.77
N SER A 93 0.67 -17.97 4.43
CA SER A 93 -0.28 -19.09 4.38
C SER A 93 -0.95 -19.28 5.73
N ASN A 94 -0.15 -19.32 6.79
CA ASN A 94 -0.61 -19.64 8.14
C ASN A 94 -1.45 -18.49 8.73
N LYS A 95 -1.13 -17.24 8.40
CA LYS A 95 -1.74 -16.07 9.05
C LYS A 95 -2.88 -15.44 8.27
N TYR A 96 -2.80 -15.42 6.94
CA TYR A 96 -3.77 -14.75 6.07
C TYR A 96 -4.53 -15.71 5.16
N GLY A 97 -4.01 -16.92 4.94
CA GLY A 97 -4.61 -17.93 4.08
C GLY A 97 -4.01 -17.97 2.68
N SER A 98 -4.23 -19.09 1.98
CA SER A 98 -3.61 -19.41 0.69
C SER A 98 -3.94 -18.41 -0.42
N GLN A 99 -5.11 -17.77 -0.39
CA GLN A 99 -5.52 -16.73 -1.35
C GLN A 99 -4.62 -15.48 -1.34
N PHE A 100 -3.93 -15.23 -0.23
CA PHE A 100 -2.97 -14.14 -0.11
C PHE A 100 -1.58 -14.49 -0.63
N ILE A 101 -1.39 -15.69 -1.16
CA ILE A 101 -0.14 -16.13 -1.78
C ILE A 101 -0.29 -16.07 -3.30
N PRO A 102 0.60 -15.34 -4.01
CA PRO A 102 0.59 -15.34 -5.46
C PRO A 102 1.02 -16.73 -5.98
N PRO A 103 0.48 -17.17 -7.14
CA PRO A 103 0.81 -18.48 -7.72
C PRO A 103 2.32 -18.67 -7.93
N HIS A 104 3.02 -17.60 -8.32
CA HIS A 104 4.47 -17.58 -8.46
C HIS A 104 5.10 -16.66 -7.43
N ALA A 105 6.29 -17.04 -6.95
CA ALA A 105 7.10 -16.20 -6.07
C ALA A 105 7.45 -14.87 -6.75
N ARG A 106 7.47 -13.79 -5.96
CA ARG A 106 7.78 -12.45 -6.47
C ARG A 106 9.26 -12.17 -6.34
N PHE A 107 9.90 -11.93 -7.47
CA PHE A 107 11.30 -11.50 -7.54
C PHE A 107 11.35 -10.04 -7.98
N PHE A 108 12.06 -9.23 -7.21
CA PHE A 108 12.30 -7.83 -7.51
C PHE A 108 13.76 -7.68 -7.91
N ILE A 109 14.00 -7.22 -9.14
CA ILE A 109 15.33 -6.97 -9.66
C ILE A 109 15.48 -5.46 -9.78
N GLY A 110 16.29 -4.86 -8.91
CA GLY A 110 16.72 -3.47 -9.07
C GLY A 110 17.71 -3.33 -10.22
N ARG A 111 17.72 -2.17 -10.89
CA ARG A 111 18.79 -1.81 -11.83
C ARG A 111 20.04 -1.43 -11.04
N VAL A 112 20.81 -2.40 -10.56
CA VAL A 112 22.12 -2.13 -9.94
C VAL A 112 23.17 -2.10 -11.06
N LYS A 113 23.89 -0.98 -11.20
CA LYS A 113 25.04 -0.87 -12.11
C LYS A 113 26.29 -1.35 -11.38
N GLY A 114 26.74 -2.58 -11.64
CA GLY A 114 28.03 -3.11 -11.19
C GLY A 114 27.93 -4.43 -10.41
N ALA A 115 29.06 -5.15 -10.36
CA ALA A 115 29.20 -6.50 -9.80
C ALA A 115 28.99 -6.64 -8.27
N GLN A 116 28.36 -5.68 -7.60
CA GLN A 116 27.96 -5.78 -6.18
C GLN A 116 26.67 -6.62 -6.02
N GLU A 117 26.56 -7.72 -6.76
CA GLU A 117 25.38 -8.60 -6.81
C GLU A 117 25.12 -9.40 -5.52
N ALA A 118 25.89 -9.16 -4.46
CA ALA A 118 25.81 -9.86 -3.18
C ALA A 118 24.92 -9.16 -2.13
N HIS A 119 24.43 -7.94 -2.38
CA HIS A 119 23.62 -7.25 -1.39
C HIS A 119 22.15 -7.69 -1.45
N GLU A 120 21.59 -7.94 -0.27
CA GLU A 120 20.19 -8.25 -0.08
C GLU A 120 19.41 -6.99 0.27
N ALA A 121 18.09 -7.02 0.07
CA ALA A 121 17.18 -6.03 0.59
C ALA A 121 17.22 -6.00 2.12
N ILE A 122 16.76 -4.88 2.69
CA ILE A 122 16.56 -4.73 4.13
C ILE A 122 15.30 -5.49 4.52
N ARG A 123 15.49 -6.61 5.22
CA ARG A 123 14.44 -7.52 5.66
C ARG A 123 14.78 -8.14 7.02
N PRO A 124 13.82 -8.77 7.72
CA PRO A 124 14.13 -9.58 8.88
C PRO A 124 15.06 -10.75 8.52
N THR A 125 16.01 -11.09 9.39
CA THR A 125 16.90 -12.25 9.21
C THR A 125 16.13 -13.58 9.26
N LYS A 126 15.09 -13.64 10.11
CA LYS A 126 14.07 -14.70 10.18
C LYS A 126 12.69 -14.07 10.12
N ILE A 127 11.84 -14.44 9.16
CA ILE A 127 10.49 -13.89 9.01
C ILE A 127 9.56 -14.39 10.13
N ARG A 128 9.79 -15.58 10.68
CA ARG A 128 9.03 -16.11 11.82
C ARG A 128 9.20 -15.34 13.13
N ARG A 129 10.18 -14.43 13.22
CA ARG A 129 10.28 -13.47 14.33
C ARG A 129 9.22 -12.38 14.15
N GLU A 130 7.96 -12.74 14.30
CA GLU A 130 6.87 -11.77 14.17
C GLU A 130 7.07 -10.62 15.17
N PRO A 131 6.76 -9.36 14.80
CA PRO A 131 6.98 -8.22 15.68
C PRO A 131 6.35 -8.40 17.06
N SER A 132 5.15 -8.98 17.14
CA SER A 132 4.45 -9.25 18.39
C SER A 132 5.22 -10.18 19.34
N LEU A 133 5.98 -11.13 18.81
CA LEU A 133 6.72 -12.13 19.59
C LEU A 133 7.99 -11.56 20.21
N ILE A 134 8.60 -10.55 19.58
CA ILE A 134 9.87 -9.99 20.05
C ILE A 134 9.73 -8.60 20.67
N LYS A 135 8.51 -8.04 20.72
CA LYS A 135 8.23 -6.68 21.17
C LYS A 135 8.78 -6.36 22.57
N SER A 136 8.69 -7.31 23.51
CA SER A 136 9.17 -7.17 24.88
C SER A 136 10.68 -6.97 24.99
N HIS A 137 11.44 -7.37 23.98
CA HIS A 137 12.91 -7.28 23.95
C HIS A 137 13.42 -6.00 23.27
N LEU A 138 12.51 -5.18 22.73
CA LEU A 138 12.85 -4.02 21.92
C LEU A 138 12.41 -2.74 22.59
N THR A 139 13.22 -1.69 22.43
CA THR A 139 12.73 -0.32 22.70
C THR A 139 11.61 0.03 21.72
N ALA A 140 10.80 1.03 22.06
CA ALA A 140 9.70 1.47 21.20
C ALA A 140 10.18 1.86 19.78
N ALA A 141 11.34 2.50 19.65
CA ALA A 141 11.88 2.89 18.34
C ALA A 141 12.34 1.67 17.52
N GLN A 142 13.05 0.73 18.15
CA GLN A 142 13.50 -0.52 17.53
C GLN A 142 12.30 -1.36 17.08
N PHE A 143 11.29 -1.52 17.93
CA PHE A 143 10.07 -2.25 17.61
C PHE A 143 9.35 -1.64 16.41
N ARG A 144 9.13 -0.32 16.41
CA ARG A 144 8.42 0.36 15.31
C ARG A 144 9.15 0.23 13.98
N LEU A 145 10.48 0.36 13.97
CA LEU A 145 11.26 0.22 12.74
C LEU A 145 11.32 -1.24 12.28
N TYR A 146 11.50 -2.19 13.20
CA TYR A 146 11.47 -3.62 12.89
C TYR A 146 10.11 -4.04 12.32
N GLU A 147 9.02 -3.61 12.94
CA GLU A 147 7.67 -3.89 12.48
C GLU A 147 7.44 -3.33 11.07
N LEU A 148 7.91 -2.11 10.78
CA LEU A 148 7.83 -1.52 9.45
C LEU A 148 8.57 -2.38 8.41
N ILE A 149 9.80 -2.79 8.71
CA ILE A 149 10.62 -3.65 7.84
C ILE A 149 9.95 -5.01 7.63
N TRP A 150 9.44 -5.62 8.70
CA TRP A 150 8.76 -6.92 8.66
C TRP A 150 7.50 -6.86 7.80
N LYS A 151 6.62 -5.88 8.03
CA LYS A 151 5.38 -5.71 7.26
C LYS A 151 5.67 -5.51 5.78
N ARG A 152 6.67 -4.68 5.43
CA ARG A 152 7.08 -4.45 4.04
C ARG A 152 7.60 -5.71 3.36
N MET A 153 8.46 -6.47 4.05
CA MET A 153 9.00 -7.72 3.52
C MET A 153 7.90 -8.75 3.25
N VAL A 154 7.02 -8.99 4.22
CA VAL A 154 5.93 -9.97 4.08
C VAL A 154 4.94 -9.52 2.99
N ALA A 155 4.51 -8.25 3.02
CA ALA A 155 3.60 -7.72 2.01
C ALA A 155 4.17 -7.79 0.58
N SER A 156 5.49 -7.65 0.40
CA SER A 156 6.14 -7.79 -0.91
C SER A 156 5.93 -9.16 -1.57
N GLN A 157 5.65 -10.20 -0.77
CA GLN A 157 5.43 -11.57 -1.23
C GLN A 157 3.93 -11.96 -1.26
N MET A 158 3.03 -11.04 -0.91
CA MET A 158 1.58 -11.29 -0.91
C MET A 158 0.95 -11.08 -2.31
N SER A 159 -0.27 -11.59 -2.47
CA SER A 159 -1.12 -11.37 -3.65
C SER A 159 -1.39 -9.88 -3.85
N ALA A 160 -1.58 -9.49 -5.12
CA ALA A 160 -1.96 -8.12 -5.47
C ALA A 160 -3.34 -7.78 -4.89
N ALA A 161 -3.60 -6.50 -4.64
CA ALA A 161 -4.92 -6.02 -4.32
C ALA A 161 -5.71 -5.80 -5.62
N LEU A 162 -7.01 -6.15 -5.60
CA LEU A 162 -7.92 -6.02 -6.74
C LEU A 162 -9.00 -5.00 -6.41
N PHE A 163 -9.29 -4.15 -7.39
CA PHE A 163 -10.29 -3.09 -7.28
C PHE A 163 -11.20 -3.09 -8.50
N ASP A 164 -12.47 -2.79 -8.28
CA ASP A 164 -13.40 -2.41 -9.33
C ASP A 164 -13.52 -0.89 -9.35
N ASN A 165 -12.96 -0.27 -10.39
CA ASN A 165 -13.07 1.16 -10.60
C ASN A 165 -14.24 1.43 -11.54
N THR A 166 -15.28 2.08 -11.02
CA THR A 166 -16.47 2.46 -11.77
C THR A 166 -16.41 3.95 -12.07
N THR A 167 -16.43 4.31 -13.36
CA THR A 167 -16.58 5.69 -13.82
C THR A 167 -17.98 5.88 -14.38
N VAL A 168 -18.65 6.95 -13.94
CA VAL A 168 -19.99 7.33 -14.38
C VAL A 168 -19.91 8.69 -15.06
N ASP A 169 -20.34 8.76 -16.31
CA ASP A 169 -20.50 10.00 -17.06
C ASP A 169 -21.98 10.39 -17.03
N ILE A 170 -22.27 11.59 -16.50
CA ILE A 170 -23.60 12.15 -16.35
C ILE A 170 -23.70 13.38 -17.26
N LYS A 171 -24.64 13.35 -18.18
CA LYS A 171 -24.97 14.48 -19.04
C LYS A 171 -26.03 15.33 -18.36
N ALA A 172 -25.77 16.63 -18.23
CA ALA A 172 -26.74 17.62 -17.80
C ALA A 172 -27.14 18.49 -19.00
N ARG A 173 -28.43 18.53 -19.32
CA ARG A 173 -28.98 19.34 -20.42
C ARG A 173 -29.81 20.47 -19.84
N CYS A 174 -29.41 21.71 -20.10
CA CYS A 174 -30.14 22.89 -19.63
C CYS A 174 -31.25 23.24 -20.62
N SER A 175 -32.50 23.17 -20.16
CA SER A 175 -33.68 23.41 -21.00
C SER A 175 -33.75 24.85 -21.55
N ALA A 176 -33.28 25.83 -20.75
CA ALA A 176 -33.33 27.25 -21.09
C ALA A 176 -32.24 27.69 -22.07
N SER A 177 -30.99 27.23 -21.89
CA SER A 177 -29.83 27.70 -22.67
C SER A 177 -29.43 26.76 -23.82
N ARG A 178 -30.03 25.56 -23.92
CA ARG A 178 -29.58 24.45 -24.79
C ARG A 178 -28.12 24.01 -24.58
N THR A 179 -27.45 24.54 -23.55
CA THR A 179 -26.09 24.14 -23.16
C THR A 179 -26.11 22.73 -22.59
N GLU A 180 -25.08 21.95 -22.93
CA GLU A 180 -24.85 20.62 -22.38
C GLU A 180 -23.58 20.60 -21.53
N TYR A 181 -23.66 20.02 -20.35
CA TYR A 181 -22.53 19.79 -19.45
C TYR A 181 -22.30 18.30 -19.26
N LEU A 182 -21.04 17.94 -19.04
CA LEU A 182 -20.62 16.58 -18.72
C LEU A 182 -20.01 16.56 -17.31
N PHE A 183 -20.67 15.85 -16.41
CA PHE A 183 -20.14 15.51 -15.11
C PHE A 183 -19.53 14.12 -15.17
N ARG A 184 -18.40 13.93 -14.50
CA ARG A 184 -17.77 12.63 -14.33
C ARG A 184 -17.53 12.40 -12.86
N THR A 185 -17.93 11.23 -12.38
CA THR A 185 -17.57 10.75 -11.04
C THR A 185 -16.98 9.36 -11.13
N SER A 186 -16.19 8.99 -10.14
CA SER A 186 -15.54 7.69 -10.06
C SER A 186 -15.54 7.15 -8.65
N CYS A 187 -15.80 5.85 -8.51
CA CYS A 187 -15.63 5.10 -7.28
C CYS A 187 -14.64 3.96 -7.51
N SER A 188 -13.94 3.57 -6.45
CA SER A 188 -13.09 2.39 -6.41
C SER A 188 -13.54 1.50 -5.25
N VAL A 189 -13.92 0.26 -5.56
CA VAL A 189 -14.31 -0.74 -4.58
C VAL A 189 -13.22 -1.80 -4.49
N ASN A 190 -12.68 -2.05 -3.30
CA ASN A 190 -11.69 -3.10 -3.07
C ASN A 190 -12.40 -4.47 -3.08
N THR A 191 -12.16 -5.25 -4.13
CA THR A 191 -12.75 -6.60 -4.30
C THR A 191 -11.90 -7.70 -3.71
N PHE A 192 -10.59 -7.46 -3.56
CA PHE A 192 -9.70 -8.33 -2.82
C PHE A 192 -8.53 -7.52 -2.27
N PRO A 193 -8.34 -7.46 -0.93
CA PRO A 193 -7.39 -6.52 -0.36
C PRO A 193 -5.93 -6.90 -0.60
N GLY A 194 -5.61 -8.18 -0.85
CA GLY A 194 -4.23 -8.63 -1.09
C GLY A 194 -3.26 -8.13 -0.02
N PHE A 195 -2.10 -7.61 -0.44
CA PHE A 195 -1.07 -7.08 0.45
C PHE A 195 -1.50 -5.88 1.32
N ILE A 196 -2.58 -5.17 0.95
CA ILE A 196 -3.02 -3.93 1.63
C ILE A 196 -3.46 -4.19 3.06
N ILE A 197 -3.94 -5.42 3.38
CA ILE A 197 -4.30 -5.79 4.76
C ILE A 197 -3.13 -5.62 5.73
N LEU A 198 -1.90 -5.70 5.21
CA LEU A 198 -0.69 -5.68 6.03
C LEU A 198 0.11 -4.40 5.85
N TYR A 199 0.25 -3.92 4.61
CA TYR A 199 1.09 -2.78 4.32
C TYR A 199 0.59 -1.98 3.12
N THR A 200 0.60 -0.65 3.25
CA THR A 200 0.44 0.28 2.14
C THR A 200 1.47 1.38 2.27
N GLU A 201 2.10 1.78 1.16
CA GLU A 201 3.05 2.91 1.17
C GLU A 201 2.39 4.20 1.66
N GLY A 202 3.16 5.00 2.40
CA GLY A 202 2.75 6.36 2.70
C GLY A 202 2.70 7.16 1.40
N LYS A 203 1.54 7.76 1.11
CA LYS A 203 1.42 8.80 0.10
C LYS A 203 1.67 10.17 0.74
N ASP A 204 2.27 11.07 -0.01
CA ASP A 204 2.43 12.46 0.42
C ASP A 204 1.06 13.13 0.61
N GLU A 205 0.96 14.14 1.49
CA GLU A 205 -0.34 14.70 1.93
C GLU A 205 -1.22 15.18 0.78
N VAL A 206 -0.61 15.65 -0.31
CA VAL A 206 -1.29 16.10 -1.54
C VAL A 206 -2.03 14.96 -2.26
N GLU A 207 -1.60 13.70 -2.12
CA GLU A 207 -2.23 12.55 -2.77
C GLU A 207 -3.23 11.80 -1.87
N ARG A 208 -3.45 12.25 -0.62
CA ARG A 208 -4.41 11.63 0.30
C ARG A 208 -5.86 12.01 -0.02
N GLU A 209 -6.08 13.16 -0.64
CA GLU A 209 -7.44 13.64 -0.96
C GLU A 209 -8.15 12.77 -2.02
N GLU A 210 -7.40 12.11 -2.92
CA GLU A 210 -7.95 11.14 -3.88
C GLU A 210 -8.40 9.82 -3.24
N GLY A 211 -8.11 9.61 -1.95
CA GLY A 211 -8.35 8.34 -1.24
C GLY A 211 -9.68 8.24 -0.49
N LYS A 212 -10.49 9.29 -0.42
CA LYS A 212 -11.86 9.19 0.11
C LYS A 212 -12.73 8.49 -0.94
N SER A 213 -12.78 7.15 -0.87
CA SER A 213 -13.72 6.37 -1.69
C SER A 213 -15.15 6.70 -1.25
N SER A 214 -15.79 7.63 -1.93
CA SER A 214 -17.25 7.71 -1.90
C SER A 214 -17.76 6.45 -2.61
N LEU A 215 -18.54 5.65 -1.89
CA LEU A 215 -19.25 4.53 -2.49
C LEU A 215 -20.29 5.12 -3.44
N LEU A 216 -20.21 4.76 -4.73
CA LEU A 216 -21.30 5.06 -5.64
C LEU A 216 -22.43 4.05 -5.38
N PRO A 217 -23.70 4.47 -5.36
CA PRO A 217 -24.81 3.54 -5.35
C PRO A 217 -24.76 2.65 -6.60
N GLN A 218 -25.29 1.43 -6.51
CA GLN A 218 -25.40 0.57 -7.69
C GLN A 218 -26.31 1.25 -8.72
N LEU A 219 -25.76 1.48 -9.92
CA LEU A 219 -26.48 2.12 -11.01
C LEU A 219 -26.92 1.07 -12.05
N GLU A 220 -27.99 0.33 -11.76
CA GLU A 220 -28.74 -0.49 -12.74
C GLU A 220 -30.10 0.15 -13.08
N GLY A 221 -30.27 0.65 -14.31
CA GLY A 221 -31.55 1.21 -14.80
C GLY A 221 -31.57 2.73 -15.06
N LEU A 222 -32.78 3.30 -15.19
CA LEU A 222 -33.01 4.73 -15.36
C LEU A 222 -32.98 5.41 -13.98
N PHE A 223 -31.96 6.24 -13.73
CA PHE A 223 -31.82 7.00 -12.49
C PHE A 223 -32.30 8.43 -12.68
N GLN A 224 -33.14 8.88 -11.76
CA GLN A 224 -33.41 10.31 -11.61
C GLN A 224 -32.31 10.91 -10.74
N ILE A 225 -31.42 11.67 -11.37
CA ILE A 225 -30.37 12.40 -10.67
C ILE A 225 -30.92 13.78 -10.31
N ILE A 226 -30.83 14.13 -9.03
CA ILE A 226 -31.23 15.42 -8.49
C ILE A 226 -29.97 16.18 -8.12
N LEU A 227 -29.87 17.45 -8.51
CA LEU A 227 -28.84 18.34 -8.02
C LEU A 227 -29.12 18.64 -6.54
N VAL A 228 -28.19 18.30 -5.66
CA VAL A 228 -28.20 18.71 -4.25
C VAL A 228 -26.97 19.58 -4.05
N GLU A 229 -27.17 20.85 -3.67
CA GLU A 229 -26.06 21.69 -3.23
C GLU A 229 -25.58 21.16 -1.86
N PRO A 230 -24.27 21.00 -1.62
CA PRO A 230 -23.79 20.66 -0.29
C PRO A 230 -24.21 21.78 0.66
N ASP A 231 -24.78 21.42 1.82
CA ASP A 231 -25.04 22.39 2.88
C ASP A 231 -23.73 23.14 3.18
N ALA A 232 -23.83 24.47 3.23
CA ALA A 232 -22.70 25.33 3.51
C ALA A 232 -22.31 25.17 5.00
N ASP A 233 -21.41 24.22 5.26
CA ASP A 233 -20.67 24.08 6.52
C ASP A 233 -19.28 24.72 6.42
#